data_AF-Q756I2-F1
#
_entry.id   AF-Q756I2-F1
#
_cell.length_a   1.000
_cell.length_b   1.000
_cell.length_c   1.000
_cell.angle_alpha   90.00
_cell.angle_beta   90.00
_cell.angle_gamma   90.00
#
_symmetry.space_group_name_H-M   'P 1'
#
loop_
_entity.id
_entity.type
_entity.pdbx_description
1 polymer ?
#
loop_
_entity_poly.entity_id
_entity_poly.type
_entity_poly.pdbx_seq_one_letter_code
_entity_poly.pdbx_strand_id
1 'polypeptide(L)'
;MDQSSALFLALLLVLFVLVKWFIKTESHPSAQHATVDTGLSSQSTGAAGGRAQGTGAVRRRRRPVNDDMIEVVQALAPHLHSEQIRYDLERSGSVEATVERYLRGEDFPFPPGYTAPIPPESPQQDSSDPRKRSNIRADDLLQKYDVDPAEDMSAVEFHELDMDARKRFMVWRARKRMEANLQK
;
A
#
# COMPACT_ATOMS: atom_id res chain seq x y z
N MET A 1 -63.24 18.26 4.42
CA MET A 1 -62.06 17.65 3.77
C MET A 1 -62.49 16.28 3.31
N ASP A 2 -62.55 16.06 2.00
CA ASP A 2 -62.97 14.77 1.46
C ASP A 2 -61.96 13.69 1.85
N GLN A 3 -62.42 12.46 2.10
CA GLN A 3 -61.58 11.35 2.55
C GLN A 3 -60.38 11.13 1.61
N SER A 4 -60.57 11.38 0.30
CA SER A 4 -59.51 11.35 -0.71
C SER A 4 -58.45 12.44 -0.51
N SER A 5 -58.84 13.67 -0.14
CA SER A 5 -57.89 14.75 0.15
C SER A 5 -57.08 14.47 1.42
N ALA A 6 -57.70 13.86 2.43
CA ALA A 6 -57.02 13.46 3.67
C ALA A 6 -55.99 12.35 3.41
N LEU A 7 -56.32 11.34 2.59
CA LEU A 7 -55.39 10.28 2.20
C LEU A 7 -54.20 10.81 1.37
N PHE A 8 -54.45 11.75 0.43
CA PHE A 8 -53.38 12.37 -0.35
C PHE A 8 -52.40 13.15 0.54
N LEU A 9 -52.91 13.95 1.48
CA LEU A 9 -52.06 14.67 2.44
C LEU A 9 -51.28 13.73 3.36
N ALA A 10 -51.90 12.64 3.83
CA ALA A 10 -51.23 11.64 4.65
C ALA A 10 -50.09 10.94 3.88
N LEU A 11 -50.31 10.60 2.60
CA LEU A 11 -49.30 9.96 1.75
C LEU A 11 -48.12 10.90 1.47
N LEU A 12 -48.40 12.19 1.25
CA LEU A 12 -47.37 13.23 1.07
C LEU A 12 -46.53 13.40 2.36
N LEU A 13 -47.17 13.35 3.53
CA LEU A 13 -46.48 13.42 4.82
C LEU A 13 -45.58 12.19 5.05
N VAL A 14 -46.07 10.98 4.73
CA VAL A 14 -45.28 9.74 4.82
C VAL A 14 -44.10 9.76 3.84
N LEU A 15 -44.31 10.20 2.60
CA LEU A 15 -43.24 10.38 1.61
C LEU A 15 -42.20 11.39 2.10
N PHE A 16 -42.64 12.52 2.66
CA PHE A 16 -41.75 13.53 3.22
C PHE A 16 -40.91 12.99 4.38
N VAL A 17 -41.52 12.20 5.26
CA VAL A 17 -40.80 11.54 6.37
C VAL A 17 -39.79 10.52 5.84
N LEU A 18 -40.15 9.71 4.84
CA LEU A 18 -39.23 8.74 4.20
C LEU A 18 -38.04 9.43 3.52
N VAL A 19 -38.28 10.50 2.76
CA VAL A 19 -37.21 11.29 2.12
C VAL A 19 -36.32 11.94 3.18
N LYS A 20 -36.92 12.55 4.21
CA LYS A 20 -36.16 13.15 5.30
C LYS A 20 -35.35 12.11 6.08
N TRP A 21 -35.85 10.88 6.20
CA TRP A 21 -35.14 9.78 6.84
C TRP A 21 -33.99 9.27 5.98
N PHE A 22 -34.21 9.09 4.67
CA PHE A 22 -33.19 8.64 3.72
C PHE A 22 -32.03 9.63 3.56
N ILE A 23 -32.31 10.94 3.57
CA ILE A 23 -31.27 11.97 3.53
C ILE A 23 -30.42 12.00 4.82
N LYS A 24 -30.94 11.48 5.95
CA LYS A 24 -30.19 11.39 7.21
C LYS A 24 -29.30 10.14 7.30
N THR A 25 -29.64 9.05 6.63
CA THR A 25 -28.91 7.77 6.77
C THR A 25 -27.54 7.74 6.09
N GLU A 26 -27.20 8.75 5.29
CA GLU A 26 -25.90 8.89 4.60
C GLU A 26 -24.86 9.67 5.43
N SER A 27 -25.12 9.95 6.72
CA SER A 27 -24.18 10.68 7.58
C SER A 27 -23.07 9.77 8.11
N HIS A 28 -22.12 9.45 7.22
CA HIS A 28 -20.86 8.82 7.61
C HIS A 28 -20.13 9.67 8.67
N PRO A 29 -19.59 9.05 9.75
CA PRO A 29 -18.83 9.76 10.80
C PRO A 29 -17.58 10.48 10.29
N SER A 30 -17.15 10.20 9.05
CA SER A 30 -16.01 10.85 8.40
C SER A 30 -16.31 12.29 7.92
N ALA A 31 -17.58 12.65 7.68
CA ALA A 31 -17.96 13.99 7.22
C ALA A 31 -17.98 15.05 8.35
N GLN A 32 -17.87 14.63 9.62
CA GLN A 32 -17.88 15.52 10.78
C GLN A 32 -16.49 16.04 11.17
N HIS A 33 -15.42 15.55 10.56
CA HIS A 33 -14.06 16.01 10.86
C HIS A 33 -13.59 17.20 10.00
N ALA A 34 -14.38 17.64 9.02
CA ALA A 34 -14.01 18.74 8.11
C ALA A 34 -14.53 20.13 8.53
N THR A 35 -15.26 20.25 9.65
CA THR A 35 -15.83 21.54 10.12
C THR A 35 -15.29 22.01 11.48
N VAL A 36 -14.25 21.36 12.03
CA VAL A 36 -13.75 21.65 13.39
C VAL A 36 -12.47 22.52 13.43
N ASP A 37 -11.81 22.79 12.30
CA ASP A 37 -10.59 23.64 12.24
C ASP A 37 -10.78 25.03 11.61
N THR A 38 -11.99 25.60 11.69
CA THR A 38 -12.24 27.04 11.43
C THR A 38 -12.89 27.68 12.67
N GLY A 39 -12.18 27.59 13.79
CA GLY A 39 -12.59 28.12 15.08
C GLY A 39 -11.49 28.94 15.73
N LEU A 40 -10.97 29.97 15.05
CA LEU A 40 -10.16 31.02 15.69
C LEU A 40 -10.87 32.38 15.55
N SER A 41 -11.48 32.77 16.68
CA SER A 41 -11.66 34.15 17.15
C SER A 41 -12.32 35.16 16.19
N SER A 42 -13.65 35.19 16.16
CA SER A 42 -14.42 36.39 15.76
C SER A 42 -15.11 36.97 17.00
N GLN A 43 -14.41 37.89 17.67
CA GLN A 43 -15.01 38.79 18.66
C GLN A 43 -14.30 40.15 18.56
N SER A 44 -15.11 41.22 18.62
CA SER A 44 -14.76 42.65 18.72
C SER A 44 -14.40 43.43 17.44
N THR A 45 -15.43 44.09 16.90
CA THR A 45 -15.52 45.55 16.69
C THR A 45 -14.35 46.30 16.07
N GLY A 46 -14.59 46.94 14.92
CA GLY A 46 -13.75 48.06 14.47
C GLY A 46 -13.81 48.30 12.98
N ALA A 47 -14.30 49.48 12.60
CA ALA A 47 -14.58 49.88 11.23
C ALA A 47 -13.33 50.34 10.46
N ALA A 48 -13.52 50.42 9.14
CA ALA A 48 -12.86 51.30 8.19
C ALA A 48 -11.50 50.88 7.59
N GLY A 49 -11.53 50.69 6.27
CA GLY A 49 -10.56 51.32 5.38
C GLY A 49 -9.53 50.39 4.75
N GLY A 50 -9.47 50.42 3.41
CA GLY A 50 -8.25 50.07 2.69
C GLY A 50 -8.42 49.08 1.55
N ARG A 51 -8.96 49.56 0.42
CA ARG A 51 -8.68 48.98 -0.90
C ARG A 51 -7.15 48.99 -1.11
N ALA A 52 -6.53 47.82 -1.22
CA ALA A 52 -5.20 47.68 -1.80
C ALA A 52 -5.18 46.40 -2.65
N GLN A 53 -5.33 46.64 -3.94
CA GLN A 53 -5.13 45.76 -5.06
C GLN A 53 -3.69 45.24 -5.04
N GLY A 54 -3.46 44.13 -4.35
CA GLY A 54 -2.21 43.39 -4.38
C GLY A 54 -2.45 42.09 -5.13
N THR A 55 -2.07 42.04 -6.40
CA THR A 55 -1.85 40.78 -7.14
C THR A 55 -0.65 40.06 -6.54
N GLY A 56 -0.82 39.58 -5.31
CA GLY A 56 0.16 38.78 -4.60
C GLY A 56 0.12 37.39 -5.20
N ALA A 57 1.19 37.03 -5.91
CA ALA A 57 1.44 35.66 -6.34
C ALA A 57 1.13 34.72 -5.18
N VAL A 58 -0.01 34.03 -5.28
CA VAL A 58 -0.44 33.02 -4.32
C VAL A 58 0.64 31.96 -4.38
N ARG A 59 1.61 32.06 -3.47
CA ARG A 59 2.54 30.96 -3.16
C ARG A 59 1.61 29.81 -2.82
N ARG A 60 1.44 28.89 -3.78
CA ARG A 60 0.73 27.63 -3.63
C ARG A 60 1.40 26.94 -2.45
N ARG A 61 0.90 27.19 -1.24
CA ARG A 61 1.22 26.41 -0.07
C ARG A 61 0.79 25.02 -0.46
N ARG A 62 1.77 24.18 -0.79
CA ARG A 62 1.54 22.77 -1.11
C ARG A 62 0.69 22.23 0.04
N ARG A 63 -0.56 21.93 -0.27
CA ARG A 63 -1.49 21.40 0.72
C ARG A 63 -0.91 20.04 1.12
N PRO A 64 -0.83 19.72 2.43
CA PRO A 64 -0.47 18.38 2.84
C PRO A 64 -1.46 17.40 2.22
N VAL A 65 -0.96 16.31 1.67
CA VAL A 65 -1.80 15.24 1.13
C VAL A 65 -2.37 14.46 2.31
N ASN A 66 -3.69 14.33 2.35
CA ASN A 66 -4.39 13.52 3.35
C ASN A 66 -4.57 12.10 2.82
N ASP A 67 -4.63 11.11 3.71
CA ASP A 67 -4.82 9.70 3.34
C ASP A 67 -6.13 9.46 2.58
N ASP A 68 -7.19 10.22 2.90
CA ASP A 68 -8.47 10.21 2.18
C ASP A 68 -8.31 10.59 0.69
N MET A 69 -7.42 11.55 0.38
CA MET A 69 -7.13 11.92 -1.00
C MET A 69 -6.47 10.76 -1.77
N ILE A 70 -5.64 9.97 -1.09
CA ILE A 70 -4.99 8.79 -1.68
C ILE A 70 -6.02 7.69 -1.93
N GLU A 71 -6.92 7.45 -0.96
CA GLU A 71 -7.97 6.43 -1.07
C GLU A 71 -8.91 6.69 -2.25
N VAL A 72 -9.35 7.93 -2.44
CA VAL A 72 -10.21 8.31 -3.59
C VAL A 72 -9.53 8.02 -4.93
N VAL A 73 -8.23 8.34 -5.06
CA VAL A 73 -7.48 8.03 -6.29
C VAL A 73 -7.27 6.52 -6.43
N GLN A 74 -6.96 5.81 -5.34
CA GLN A 74 -6.74 4.36 -5.34
C GLN A 74 -7.99 3.58 -5.77
N ALA A 75 -9.18 4.06 -5.41
CA ALA A 75 -10.45 3.47 -5.84
C ALA A 75 -10.66 3.53 -7.37
N LEU A 76 -10.16 4.59 -8.01
CA LEU A 76 -10.22 4.77 -9.47
C LEU A 76 -9.02 4.15 -10.20
N ALA A 77 -7.87 4.07 -9.54
CA ALA A 77 -6.60 3.62 -10.09
C ALA A 77 -5.99 2.48 -9.24
N PRO A 78 -6.58 1.27 -9.25
CA PRO A 78 -6.19 0.18 -8.36
C PRO A 78 -4.77 -0.36 -8.63
N HIS A 79 -4.21 -0.08 -9.81
CA HIS A 79 -2.88 -0.54 -10.20
C HIS A 79 -1.75 0.41 -9.75
N LEU A 80 -2.08 1.64 -9.32
CA LEU A 80 -1.08 2.57 -8.82
C LEU A 80 -0.75 2.26 -7.36
N HIS A 81 0.52 2.42 -7.00
CA HIS A 81 0.94 2.31 -5.61
C HIS A 81 0.57 3.59 -4.85
N SER A 82 0.22 3.46 -3.56
CA SER A 82 -0.16 4.58 -2.70
C SER A 82 0.91 5.69 -2.67
N GLU A 83 2.19 5.32 -2.74
CA GLU A 83 3.31 6.26 -2.76
C GLU A 83 3.42 7.04 -4.08
N GLN A 84 3.08 6.42 -5.21
CA GLN A 84 3.02 7.12 -6.50
C GLN A 84 1.88 8.13 -6.50
N ILE A 85 0.72 7.72 -5.98
CA ILE A 85 -0.45 8.58 -5.82
C ILE A 85 -0.12 9.75 -4.89
N ARG A 86 0.48 9.49 -3.73
CA ARG A 86 0.89 10.53 -2.79
C ARG A 86 1.83 11.54 -3.43
N TYR A 87 2.86 11.05 -4.12
CA TYR A 87 3.81 11.92 -4.82
C TYR A 87 3.14 12.77 -5.90
N ASP A 88 2.19 12.19 -6.63
CA ASP A 88 1.45 12.93 -7.64
C ASP A 88 0.54 14.00 -7.05
N LEU A 89 -0.18 13.65 -5.98
CA LEU A 89 -1.06 14.58 -5.24
C LEU A 89 -0.27 15.75 -4.63
N GLU A 90 0.97 15.53 -4.17
CA GLU A 90 1.84 16.59 -3.70
C GLU A 90 2.27 17.55 -4.82
N ARG A 91 2.36 17.04 -6.06
CA ARG A 91 2.75 17.80 -7.25
C ARG A 91 1.56 18.54 -7.88
N SER A 92 0.43 17.85 -8.03
CA SER A 92 -0.80 18.37 -8.63
C SER A 92 -1.55 19.30 -7.65
N GLY A 93 -1.56 18.94 -6.38
CA GLY A 93 -2.28 19.63 -5.31
C GLY A 93 -3.79 19.35 -5.29
N SER A 94 -4.32 18.51 -6.18
CA SER A 94 -5.74 18.15 -6.22
C SER A 94 -5.96 16.72 -6.73
N VAL A 95 -6.99 16.08 -6.18
CA VAL A 95 -7.37 14.71 -6.55
C VAL A 95 -7.82 14.66 -8.00
N GLU A 96 -8.60 15.63 -8.44
CA GLU A 96 -9.16 15.72 -9.78
C GLU A 96 -8.06 15.81 -10.84
N ALA A 97 -7.04 16.65 -10.60
CA ALA A 97 -5.92 16.79 -11.52
C ALA A 97 -5.11 15.49 -11.64
N THR A 98 -4.93 14.77 -10.53
CA THR A 98 -4.26 13.46 -10.49
C THR A 98 -5.08 12.38 -11.20
N VAL A 99 -6.40 12.36 -11.02
CA VAL A 99 -7.30 11.42 -11.71
C VAL A 99 -7.36 11.71 -13.21
N GLU A 100 -7.49 12.97 -13.63
CA GLU A 100 -7.46 13.32 -15.04
C GLU A 100 -6.16 12.87 -15.71
N ARG A 101 -5.04 13.05 -15.02
CA ARG A 101 -3.73 12.64 -15.48
C ARG A 101 -3.62 11.12 -15.64
N TYR A 102 -4.18 10.37 -14.70
CA TYR A 102 -4.32 8.92 -14.78
C TYR A 102 -5.18 8.50 -15.98
N LEU A 103 -6.34 9.13 -16.18
CA LEU A 103 -7.24 8.83 -17.30
C LEU A 103 -6.64 9.18 -18.67
N ARG A 104 -5.73 10.16 -18.74
CA ARG A 104 -4.94 10.47 -19.94
C ARG A 104 -3.85 9.44 -20.24
N GLY A 105 -3.56 8.52 -19.32
CA GLY A 105 -2.49 7.53 -19.46
C GLY A 105 -1.09 8.10 -19.24
N GLU A 106 -0.95 9.19 -18.48
CA GLU A 106 0.36 9.72 -18.13
C GLU A 106 1.07 8.85 -17.08
N ASP A 107 2.40 8.89 -17.06
CA ASP A 107 3.22 8.10 -16.14
C ASP A 107 3.16 8.61 -14.70
N PHE A 108 3.21 7.69 -13.74
CA PHE A 108 3.23 7.96 -12.30
C PHE A 108 4.55 7.51 -11.67
N PRO A 109 5.58 8.37 -11.60
CA PRO A 109 6.86 8.00 -11.02
C PRO A 109 6.76 7.84 -9.50
N PHE A 110 7.61 6.97 -8.94
CA PHE A 110 7.81 6.90 -7.50
C PHE A 110 8.55 8.15 -6.97
N PRO A 111 8.32 8.54 -5.70
CA PRO A 111 9.05 9.64 -5.10
C PRO A 111 10.56 9.35 -5.03
N PRO A 112 11.42 10.38 -5.12
CA PRO A 112 12.86 10.20 -5.00
C PRO A 112 13.21 9.64 -3.62
N GLY A 113 13.99 8.55 -3.59
CA GLY A 113 14.34 7.87 -2.34
C GLY A 113 13.33 6.81 -1.90
N TYR A 114 12.29 6.53 -2.69
CA TYR A 114 11.40 5.40 -2.41
C TYR A 114 12.17 4.09 -2.49
N THR A 115 12.36 3.47 -1.33
CA THR A 115 12.76 2.07 -1.21
C THR A 115 11.49 1.30 -0.93
N ALA A 116 11.07 0.44 -1.86
CA ALA A 116 9.94 -0.44 -1.62
C ALA A 116 10.14 -1.12 -0.27
N PRO A 117 9.13 -1.17 0.61
CA PRO A 117 9.27 -1.88 1.87
C PRO A 117 9.69 -3.29 1.50
N ILE A 118 10.94 -3.63 1.84
CA ILE A 118 11.40 -5.01 1.81
C ILE A 118 10.34 -5.72 2.62
N PRO A 119 9.58 -6.67 2.04
CA PRO A 119 8.64 -7.46 2.81
C PRO A 119 9.41 -7.88 4.03
N PRO A 120 8.95 -7.56 5.27
CA PRO A 120 9.74 -7.82 6.46
C PRO A 120 10.26 -9.23 6.30
N GLU A 121 11.58 -9.34 6.16
CA GLU A 121 12.29 -10.60 6.04
C GLU A 121 11.80 -11.35 7.25
N SER A 122 10.86 -12.29 7.00
CA SER A 122 9.85 -12.63 8.01
C SER A 122 10.63 -13.04 9.23
N PRO A 123 10.58 -12.29 10.34
CA PRO A 123 11.48 -12.55 11.46
C PRO A 123 10.98 -13.84 12.02
N GLN A 124 11.55 -14.97 11.56
CA GLN A 124 10.99 -16.33 11.60
C GLN A 124 9.79 -16.33 12.50
N GLN A 125 8.63 -15.94 11.94
CA GLN A 125 7.49 -15.64 12.79
C GLN A 125 7.11 -17.01 13.27
N ASP A 126 7.54 -17.32 14.49
CA ASP A 126 7.28 -18.55 15.20
C ASP A 126 5.78 -18.69 15.13
N SER A 127 5.34 -19.43 14.13
CA SER A 127 3.98 -19.87 14.07
C SER A 127 3.86 -20.64 15.37
N SER A 128 3.01 -20.13 16.27
CA SER A 128 2.71 -20.84 17.51
C SER A 128 2.09 -22.22 17.22
N ASP A 129 1.81 -22.51 15.95
CA ASP A 129 1.56 -23.85 15.44
C ASP A 129 2.86 -24.68 15.37
N PRO A 130 3.04 -25.69 16.23
CA PRO A 130 4.19 -26.59 16.19
C PRO A 130 4.32 -27.33 14.85
N ARG A 131 3.28 -27.36 14.01
CA ARG A 131 3.32 -27.97 12.66
C ARG A 131 4.09 -27.15 11.63
N LYS A 132 4.28 -25.84 11.87
CA LYS A 132 4.95 -24.91 10.94
C LYS A 132 6.38 -24.56 11.34
N ARG A 133 6.87 -25.11 12.46
CA ARG A 133 8.28 -25.01 12.81
C ARG A 133 9.07 -25.94 11.89
N SER A 134 9.76 -25.36 10.91
CA SER A 134 10.75 -26.10 10.14
C SER A 134 11.92 -26.45 11.06
N ASN A 135 12.00 -27.70 11.52
CA ASN A 135 13.22 -28.26 12.13
C ASN A 135 14.36 -28.45 11.09
N ILE A 136 14.27 -27.78 9.93
CA ILE A 136 15.27 -27.80 8.87
C ILE A 136 16.35 -26.82 9.29
N ARG A 137 17.34 -27.32 10.03
CA ARG A 137 18.60 -26.61 10.25
C ARG A 137 19.43 -26.73 8.98
N ALA A 138 20.17 -25.67 8.66
CA ALA A 138 21.22 -25.73 7.66
C ALA A 138 22.37 -26.59 8.21
N ASP A 139 22.21 -27.91 8.14
CA ASP A 139 23.29 -28.84 8.47
C ASP A 139 24.39 -28.74 7.42
N ASP A 140 25.63 -28.76 7.88
CA ASP A 140 26.79 -28.86 7.01
C ASP A 140 26.75 -30.20 6.27
N LEU A 141 26.46 -30.14 4.97
CA LEU A 141 26.34 -31.34 4.14
C LEU A 141 27.68 -32.06 3.97
N LEU A 142 28.82 -31.39 4.17
CA LEU A 142 30.13 -32.04 4.12
C LEU A 142 30.28 -33.01 5.30
N GLN A 143 29.90 -32.55 6.50
CA GLN A 143 29.91 -33.37 7.70
C GLN A 143 28.84 -34.46 7.66
N LYS A 144 27.64 -34.14 7.18
CA LYS A 144 26.51 -35.09 7.13
C LYS A 144 26.80 -36.33 6.28
N TYR A 145 27.57 -36.17 5.20
CA TYR A 145 27.87 -37.25 4.27
C TYR A 145 29.33 -37.70 4.33
N ASP A 146 30.13 -37.19 5.27
CA ASP A 146 31.57 -37.46 5.40
C ASP A 146 32.32 -37.25 4.08
N VAL A 147 32.08 -36.12 3.41
CA VAL A 147 32.71 -35.79 2.13
C VAL A 147 34.00 -35.04 2.38
N ASP A 148 35.13 -35.64 2.03
CA ASP A 148 36.43 -34.96 2.04
C ASP A 148 36.55 -34.04 0.81
N PRO A 149 36.76 -32.71 0.99
CA PRO A 149 36.94 -31.77 -0.13
C PRO A 149 38.16 -32.07 -1.02
N ALA A 150 39.15 -32.80 -0.48
CA ALA A 150 40.38 -33.14 -1.18
C ALA A 150 40.28 -34.43 -2.00
N GLU A 151 39.25 -35.25 -1.79
CA GLU A 151 39.03 -36.47 -2.56
C GLU A 151 38.68 -36.12 -4.01
N ASP A 152 39.27 -36.81 -4.99
CA ASP A 152 38.94 -36.65 -6.40
C ASP A 152 37.97 -37.74 -6.85
N MET A 153 36.69 -37.39 -6.92
CA MET A 153 35.64 -38.29 -7.39
C MET A 153 35.31 -38.10 -8.89
N SER A 154 36.13 -37.36 -9.65
CA SER A 154 35.84 -37.03 -11.06
C SER A 154 35.79 -38.26 -11.99
N ALA A 155 36.51 -39.33 -11.64
CA ALA A 155 36.61 -40.54 -12.45
C ALA A 155 35.46 -41.56 -12.21
N VAL A 156 34.56 -41.28 -11.26
CA VAL A 156 33.53 -42.24 -10.85
C VAL A 156 32.21 -42.00 -11.61
N GLU A 157 31.70 -43.04 -12.26
CA GLU A 157 30.41 -43.00 -12.99
C GLU A 157 29.23 -42.97 -12.01
N PHE A 158 28.39 -41.94 -12.13
CA PHE A 158 27.27 -41.67 -11.23
C PHE A 158 26.25 -42.82 -11.12
N HIS A 159 26.09 -43.56 -12.21
CA HIS A 159 25.10 -44.64 -12.34
C HIS A 159 25.54 -45.94 -11.67
N GLU A 160 26.85 -46.15 -11.50
CA GLU A 160 27.41 -47.35 -10.89
C GLU A 160 27.50 -47.25 -9.35
N LEU A 161 27.39 -46.03 -8.82
CA LEU A 161 27.44 -45.76 -7.39
C LEU A 161 26.18 -46.21 -6.65
N ASP A 162 26.39 -46.81 -5.49
CA ASP A 162 25.33 -47.03 -4.50
C ASP A 162 24.77 -45.69 -3.98
N MET A 163 23.56 -45.71 -3.42
CA MET A 163 22.79 -44.53 -3.03
C MET A 163 23.57 -43.59 -2.10
N ASP A 164 24.37 -44.12 -1.17
CA ASP A 164 25.16 -43.29 -0.26
C ASP A 164 26.39 -42.67 -0.93
N ALA A 165 27.09 -43.42 -1.78
CA ALA A 165 28.18 -42.89 -2.60
C ALA A 165 27.69 -41.83 -3.58
N ARG A 166 26.48 -42.00 -4.13
CA ARG A 166 25.83 -41.02 -5.00
C ARG A 166 25.55 -39.70 -4.27
N LYS A 167 25.10 -39.72 -3.01
CA LYS A 167 24.90 -38.51 -2.19
C LYS A 167 26.22 -37.79 -1.95
N ARG A 168 27.27 -38.53 -1.59
CA ARG A 168 28.64 -37.99 -1.43
C ARG A 168 29.13 -37.30 -2.69
N PHE A 169 29.02 -37.99 -3.82
CA PHE A 169 29.38 -37.45 -5.14
C PHE A 169 28.63 -36.16 -5.48
N MET A 170 27.31 -36.10 -5.21
CA MET A 170 26.52 -34.88 -5.46
C MET A 170 26.98 -33.70 -4.61
N VAL A 171 27.27 -33.93 -3.33
CA VAL A 171 27.76 -32.88 -2.41
C VAL A 171 29.14 -32.39 -2.84
N TRP A 172 30.05 -33.31 -3.16
CA TRP A 172 31.37 -32.98 -3.70
C TRP A 172 31.27 -32.18 -5.00
N ARG A 173 30.45 -32.61 -5.95
CA ARG A 173 30.22 -31.93 -7.23
C ARG A 173 29.64 -30.53 -7.04
N ALA A 174 28.69 -30.39 -6.12
CA ALA A 174 28.11 -29.09 -5.77
C ALA A 174 29.18 -28.14 -5.19
N ARG A 175 30.08 -28.66 -4.34
CA ARG A 175 31.20 -27.89 -3.79
C ARG A 175 32.16 -27.42 -4.87
N LYS A 176 32.61 -28.30 -5.76
CA LYS A 176 33.50 -27.92 -6.88
C LYS A 176 32.85 -26.91 -7.82
N ARG A 177 31.54 -27.03 -8.09
CA ARG A 177 30.79 -26.04 -8.88
C ARG A 177 30.73 -24.67 -8.19
N MET A 178 30.57 -24.64 -6.87
CA MET A 178 30.58 -23.41 -6.09
C MET A 178 31.96 -22.74 -6.12
N GLU A 179 33.04 -23.53 -5.94
CA GLU A 179 34.43 -23.05 -6.02
C GLU A 179 34.74 -22.43 -7.40
N ALA A 180 34.29 -23.07 -8.49
CA ALA A 180 34.46 -22.55 -9.84
C ALA A 180 33.69 -21.24 -10.11
N ASN A 181 32.54 -21.05 -9.46
CA ASN A 181 31.75 -19.82 -9.58
C ASN A 181 32.37 -18.65 -8.81
N LEU A 182 33.09 -18.92 -7.70
CA LEU A 182 33.74 -17.88 -6.90
C LEU A 182 35.05 -17.34 -7.51
N GLN A 183 35.63 -18.07 -8.47
CA GLN A 183 36.84 -17.65 -9.20
C GLN A 183 36.55 -16.79 -10.43
N LYS A 184 35.28 -16.61 -10.82
CA LYS A 184 34.85 -15.75 -11.93
C LYS A 184 34.43 -14.38 -11.43
#